data_AF-A0AA40FEA2-F1
#
_entry.id   AF-A0AA40FEA2-F1
#
_cell.length_a   1.000
_cell.length_b   1.000
_cell.length_c   1.000
_cell.angle_alpha   90.00
_cell.angle_beta   90.00
_cell.angle_gamma   90.00
#
_symmetry.space_group_name_H-M   'P 1'
#
loop_
_entity.id
_entity.type
_entity.pdbx_description
1 polymer ?
#
loop_
_entity_poly.entity_id
_entity_poly.type
_entity_poly.pdbx_seq_one_letter_code
_entity_poly.pdbx_strand_id
1 'polypeptide(L)'
;MNFLKFIQKELMHYHRKAIVPLSKTRVKPFDVETMLEEVTRARKTEVKKFHGPDSLLYSAIYPIVFTMKVFGLSPYDFIGDQLTPSNCCLLFTFAFMAIYCHIMYIVYLRFVSLHRNKAILTVVETTKILMVPQVTVNYLVAMYDLVLTIFTRKAFSRIWNAQQDFDERLSQLGYPRKEMNTKIAMWIFLISQIIVWTAVNQTGMYAFNETWLFNTSYMCLYVGTAASVYKFFGMVSFLGQRFHQLNKIAKENLPPRVGYRSSKVSRKVHIIH
;
A
#
# COMPACT_ATOMS: atom_id res chain seq x y z
N MET A 1 26.25 -5.25 11.03
CA MET A 1 25.03 -4.87 11.79
C MET A 1 24.08 -6.07 11.71
N ASN A 2 23.89 -6.82 12.81
CA ASN A 2 23.24 -8.14 12.75
C ASN A 2 21.74 -8.04 12.53
N PHE A 3 21.30 -8.36 11.31
CA PHE A 3 19.90 -8.46 10.88
C PHE A 3 19.03 -9.28 11.85
N LEU A 4 19.60 -10.32 12.46
CA LEU A 4 18.94 -11.13 13.47
C LEU A 4 18.59 -10.35 14.76
N LYS A 5 19.47 -9.44 15.21
CA LYS A 5 19.22 -8.58 16.37
C LYS A 5 18.17 -7.51 16.06
N PHE A 6 18.10 -7.06 14.81
CA PHE A 6 17.06 -6.13 14.34
C PHE A 6 15.67 -6.80 14.34
N ILE A 7 15.58 -8.01 13.78
CA ILE A 7 14.34 -8.81 13.79
C ILE A 7 13.91 -9.16 15.22
N GLN A 8 14.85 -9.59 16.07
CA GLN A 8 14.55 -9.95 17.46
C GLN A 8 14.07 -8.75 18.29
N LYS A 9 14.64 -7.56 18.06
CA LYS A 9 14.20 -6.32 18.71
C LYS A 9 12.79 -5.91 18.27
N GLU A 10 12.44 -6.12 17.00
CA GLU A 10 11.10 -5.84 16.49
C GLU A 10 10.05 -6.86 16.91
N LEU A 11 10.39 -8.14 16.97
CA LEU A 11 9.47 -9.19 17.42
C LEU A 11 9.10 -9.04 18.91
N MET A 12 10.03 -8.57 19.73
CA MET A 12 9.82 -8.40 21.18
C MET A 12 8.90 -7.22 21.51
N HIS A 13 8.68 -6.28 20.59
CA HIS A 13 7.70 -5.20 20.76
C HIS A 13 6.24 -5.68 20.62
N TYR A 14 6.03 -6.91 20.14
CA TYR A 14 4.73 -7.45 19.75
C TYR A 14 3.93 -8.14 20.88
N HIS A 15 4.49 -8.32 22.09
CA HIS A 15 3.93 -9.29 23.05
C HIS A 15 3.64 -8.74 24.46
N ARG A 16 2.75 -7.74 24.56
CA ARG A 16 2.07 -7.47 25.84
C ARG A 16 0.66 -6.93 25.65
N LYS A 17 -0.32 -7.83 25.58
CA LYS A 17 -1.74 -7.48 25.72
C LYS A 17 -2.03 -7.16 27.19
N ALA A 18 -2.28 -5.90 27.51
CA ALA A 18 -2.96 -5.53 28.75
C ALA A 18 -4.45 -5.34 28.44
N ILE A 19 -5.30 -6.11 29.11
CA ILE A 19 -6.76 -5.99 29.02
C ILE A 19 -7.17 -4.80 29.89
N VAL A 20 -7.62 -3.70 29.26
CA VAL A 20 -8.13 -2.51 29.96
C VAL A 20 -9.66 -2.52 29.90
N PRO A 21 -10.38 -2.28 31.02
CA PRO A 21 -11.84 -2.44 31.05
C PRO A 21 -12.57 -1.32 30.30
N LEU A 22 -13.65 -1.68 29.59
CA LEU A 22 -14.57 -0.76 28.92
C LEU A 22 -15.37 0.05 29.96
N SER A 23 -15.02 1.33 30.15
CA SER A 23 -15.92 2.28 30.82
C SER A 23 -16.96 2.79 29.81
N LYS A 24 -18.25 2.55 30.07
CA LYS A 24 -19.39 3.10 29.29
C LYS A 24 -19.33 4.64 29.28
N THR A 25 -19.13 5.24 28.11
CA THR A 25 -19.28 6.69 27.90
C THR A 25 -20.76 7.06 27.81
N ARG A 26 -21.20 7.95 28.70
CA ARG A 26 -22.56 8.53 28.71
C ARG A 26 -22.63 9.60 27.61
N VAL A 27 -23.49 9.42 26.62
CA VAL A 27 -23.63 10.34 25.47
C VAL A 27 -24.40 11.60 25.91
N LYS A 28 -23.77 12.77 25.80
CA LYS A 28 -24.42 14.09 25.95
C LYS A 28 -25.10 14.50 24.62
N PRO A 29 -26.15 15.35 24.67
CA PRO A 29 -26.82 15.82 23.45
C PRO A 29 -25.87 16.60 22.53
N PHE A 30 -26.06 16.41 21.22
CA PHE A 30 -25.22 16.97 20.16
C PHE A 30 -25.56 18.45 19.94
N ASP A 31 -24.66 19.32 20.38
CA ASP A 31 -24.74 20.77 20.18
C ASP A 31 -23.52 21.24 19.38
N VAL A 32 -23.78 21.93 18.27
CA VAL A 32 -22.83 22.18 17.18
C VAL A 32 -21.84 23.28 17.53
N GLU A 33 -22.30 24.33 18.23
CA GLU A 33 -21.47 25.48 18.60
C GLU A 33 -20.51 25.13 19.73
N THR A 34 -20.99 24.39 20.75
CA THR A 34 -20.14 23.88 21.83
C THR A 34 -19.14 22.84 21.33
N MET A 35 -19.51 21.96 20.39
CA MET A 35 -18.57 21.05 19.72
C MET A 35 -17.53 21.78 18.88
N LEU A 36 -17.91 22.85 18.17
CA LEU A 36 -16.95 23.61 17.37
C LEU A 36 -15.93 24.31 18.26
N GLU A 37 -16.37 24.90 19.39
CA GLU A 37 -15.47 25.51 20.38
C GLU A 37 -14.60 24.48 21.11
N GLU A 38 -15.16 23.33 21.51
CA GLU A 38 -14.42 22.22 22.10
C GLU A 38 -13.39 21.64 21.13
N VAL A 39 -13.74 21.44 19.86
CA VAL A 39 -12.81 20.96 18.82
C VAL A 39 -11.72 22.00 18.54
N THR A 40 -12.06 23.29 18.56
CA THR A 40 -11.08 24.37 18.32
C THR A 40 -10.14 24.55 19.50
N ARG A 41 -10.61 24.38 20.74
CA ARG A 41 -9.76 24.32 21.94
C ARG A 41 -8.93 23.04 21.99
N ALA A 42 -9.53 21.87 21.77
CA ALA A 42 -8.83 20.59 21.71
C ALA A 42 -7.71 20.61 20.66
N ARG A 43 -7.94 21.22 19.50
CA ARG A 43 -6.91 21.43 18.47
C ARG A 43 -5.75 22.33 18.92
N LYS A 44 -5.97 23.26 19.86
CA LYS A 44 -4.94 24.11 20.47
C LYS A 44 -4.23 23.43 21.65
N THR A 45 -4.87 22.47 22.33
CA THR A 45 -4.36 21.81 23.54
C THR A 45 -3.91 20.36 23.32
N GLU A 46 -4.11 19.79 22.13
CA GLU A 46 -3.61 18.47 21.75
C GLU A 46 -2.08 18.46 21.71
N VAL A 47 -1.47 18.21 22.87
CA VAL A 47 -0.28 17.38 22.92
C VAL A 47 -0.69 16.06 22.29
N LYS A 48 -0.30 15.83 21.02
CA LYS A 48 -0.57 14.61 20.25
C LYS A 48 -0.47 13.40 21.18
N LYS A 49 -1.61 12.82 21.54
CA LYS A 49 -1.68 11.70 22.47
C LYS A 49 -1.14 10.47 21.73
N PHE A 50 0.15 10.21 21.90
CA PHE A 50 0.84 9.00 21.44
C PHE A 50 0.07 7.77 21.93
N HIS A 51 -0.37 6.91 21.02
CA HIS A 51 -1.06 5.66 21.32
C HIS A 51 -0.47 4.58 20.42
N GLY A 52 0.54 3.93 21.01
CA GLY A 52 1.40 2.82 20.58
C GLY A 52 1.06 1.94 19.36
N PRO A 53 1.82 0.83 19.17
CA PRO A 53 1.79 -0.06 18.00
C PRO A 53 0.44 -0.78 17.72
N ASP A 54 -0.65 -0.36 18.36
CA ASP A 54 -1.99 -0.95 18.36
C ASP A 54 -2.98 -0.29 17.39
N SER A 55 -2.55 0.72 16.62
CA SER A 55 -3.40 1.25 15.55
C SER A 55 -3.70 0.14 14.53
N LEU A 56 -4.97 -0.20 14.44
CA LEU A 56 -5.50 -1.30 13.62
C LEU A 56 -5.12 -1.14 12.15
N LEU A 57 -5.00 0.11 11.69
CA LEU A 57 -4.57 0.44 10.34
C LEU A 57 -3.10 0.08 10.11
N TYR A 58 -2.20 0.41 11.05
CA TYR A 58 -0.78 0.08 10.89
C TYR A 58 -0.51 -1.40 11.02
N SER A 59 -1.14 -2.08 11.98
CA SER A 59 -0.99 -3.53 12.13
C SER A 59 -1.43 -4.28 10.87
N ALA A 60 -2.46 -3.75 10.18
CA ALA A 60 -2.88 -4.31 8.92
C ALA A 60 -1.84 -4.08 7.81
N ILE A 61 -1.17 -2.94 7.75
CA ILE A 61 -0.40 -2.48 6.57
C ILE A 61 1.12 -2.67 6.69
N TYR A 62 1.62 -2.88 7.90
CA TYR A 62 3.04 -3.08 8.17
C TYR A 62 3.72 -4.11 7.23
N PRO A 63 3.14 -5.30 6.96
CA PRO A 63 3.77 -6.27 6.06
C PRO A 63 4.01 -5.73 4.65
N ILE A 64 3.05 -4.99 4.09
CA ILE A 64 3.19 -4.39 2.75
C ILE A 64 4.22 -3.26 2.75
N VAL A 65 4.22 -2.40 3.77
CA VAL A 65 5.20 -1.30 3.86
C VAL A 65 6.62 -1.85 4.02
N PHE A 66 6.78 -2.94 4.76
CA PHE A 66 8.05 -3.66 4.84
C PHE A 66 8.50 -4.18 3.47
N THR A 67 7.62 -4.84 2.72
CA THR A 67 7.92 -5.29 1.35
C THR A 67 8.30 -4.10 0.45
N MET A 68 7.56 -2.99 0.52
CA MET A 68 7.89 -1.77 -0.25
C MET A 68 9.23 -1.16 0.14
N LYS A 69 9.61 -1.24 1.43
CA LYS A 69 10.94 -0.81 1.88
C LYS A 69 12.04 -1.63 1.21
N VAL A 70 11.88 -2.95 1.10
CA VAL A 70 12.85 -3.84 0.45
C VAL A 70 13.08 -3.44 -1.02
N PHE A 71 12.07 -2.94 -1.73
CA PHE A 71 12.21 -2.48 -3.12
C PHE A 71 12.58 -0.99 -3.26
N GLY A 72 12.86 -0.29 -2.16
CA GLY A 72 13.17 1.14 -2.17
C GLY A 72 11.96 2.07 -2.40
N LEU A 73 10.74 1.53 -2.46
CA LEU A 73 9.49 2.26 -2.76
C LEU A 73 8.86 2.97 -1.54
N SER A 74 9.55 2.93 -0.40
CA SER A 74 9.08 3.41 0.89
C SER A 74 10.20 4.18 1.63
N PRO A 75 10.49 5.45 1.26
CA PRO A 75 11.44 6.32 1.95
C PRO A 75 10.84 6.94 3.22
N TYR A 76 10.05 6.15 3.95
CA TYR A 76 9.40 6.53 5.18
C TYR A 76 9.57 5.43 6.21
N ASP A 77 9.61 5.83 7.47
CA ASP A 77 9.80 4.96 8.60
C ASP A 77 8.69 5.17 9.63
N PHE A 78 8.47 4.12 10.42
CA PHE A 78 7.52 4.18 11.52
C PHE A 78 8.27 4.65 12.76
N ILE A 79 7.88 5.81 13.27
CA ILE A 79 8.37 6.31 14.56
C ILE A 79 7.16 6.35 15.48
N GLY A 80 7.04 5.34 16.34
CA GLY A 80 5.81 5.10 17.11
C GLY A 80 4.65 4.82 16.16
N ASP A 81 3.63 5.68 16.21
CA ASP A 81 2.34 5.47 15.52
C ASP A 81 2.15 6.43 14.35
N GLN A 82 3.24 6.96 13.81
CA GLN A 82 3.19 7.89 12.67
C GLN A 82 4.15 7.43 11.59
N LEU A 83 3.68 7.50 10.35
CA LEU A 83 4.53 7.40 9.19
C LEU A 83 5.32 8.70 9.06
N THR A 84 6.64 8.62 9.09
CA THR A 84 7.53 9.79 9.01
C THR A 84 8.53 9.64 7.87
N PRO A 85 8.85 10.71 7.13
CA PRO A 85 9.86 10.63 6.08
C PRO A 85 11.24 10.36 6.70
N SER A 86 11.96 9.36 6.21
CA SER A 86 13.28 8.98 6.71
C SER A 86 14.36 9.21 5.67
N ASN A 87 15.46 9.84 6.08
CA ASN A 87 16.61 10.07 5.21
C ASN A 87 17.43 8.78 5.00
N CYS A 88 17.41 7.84 5.95
CA CYS A 88 18.06 6.54 5.79
C CYS A 88 17.34 5.70 4.72
N CYS A 89 16.01 5.63 4.79
CA CYS A 89 15.21 4.95 3.77
C CYS A 89 15.30 5.66 2.40
N LEU A 90 15.51 6.98 2.39
CA LEU A 90 15.77 7.73 1.16
C LEU A 90 17.09 7.29 0.48
N LEU A 91 18.17 7.15 1.25
CA LEU A 91 19.45 6.64 0.70
C LEU A 91 19.27 5.24 0.11
N PHE A 92 18.45 4.41 0.75
CA PHE A 92 18.09 3.10 0.23
C PHE A 92 17.33 3.17 -1.10
N THR A 93 16.39 4.11 -1.25
CA THR A 93 15.72 4.39 -2.53
C THR A 93 16.72 4.79 -3.63
N PHE A 94 17.72 5.63 -3.32
CA PHE A 94 18.77 5.97 -4.28
C PHE A 94 19.63 4.78 -4.68
N ALA A 95 19.97 3.89 -3.74
CA ALA A 95 20.68 2.66 -4.04
C ALA A 95 19.88 1.74 -4.99
N PHE A 96 18.56 1.62 -4.78
CA PHE A 96 17.70 0.84 -5.66
C PHE A 96 17.55 1.45 -7.06
N MET A 97 17.50 2.78 -7.17
CA MET A 97 17.57 3.44 -8.48
C MET A 97 18.86 3.09 -9.22
N ALA A 98 20.02 3.10 -8.54
CA ALA A 98 21.28 2.71 -9.15
C ALA A 98 21.28 1.23 -9.60
N ILE A 99 20.69 0.34 -8.80
CA ILE A 99 20.53 -1.09 -9.16
C ILE A 99 19.64 -1.24 -10.41
N TYR A 100 18.50 -0.55 -10.48
CA TYR A 100 17.63 -0.62 -11.67
C TYR A 100 18.29 -0.04 -12.92
N CYS A 101 19.03 1.06 -12.80
CA CYS A 101 19.84 1.59 -13.89
C CYS A 101 20.89 0.56 -14.37
N HIS A 102 21.55 -0.12 -13.43
CA HIS A 102 22.54 -1.15 -13.77
C HIS A 102 21.92 -2.37 -14.46
N ILE A 103 20.77 -2.85 -13.97
CA ILE A 103 20.02 -3.94 -14.61
C ILE A 103 19.66 -3.56 -16.04
N MET A 104 19.13 -2.35 -16.26
CA MET A 104 18.80 -1.89 -17.62
C MET A 104 20.02 -1.72 -18.52
N TYR A 105 21.15 -1.29 -17.97
CA TYR A 105 22.40 -1.23 -18.72
C TYR A 105 22.83 -2.61 -19.22
N ILE A 106 22.78 -3.64 -18.37
CA ILE A 106 23.07 -5.03 -18.75
C ILE A 106 22.08 -5.53 -19.82
N VAL A 107 20.79 -5.24 -19.65
CA VAL A 107 19.74 -5.57 -20.64
C VAL A 107 20.10 -4.98 -21.99
N TYR A 108 20.41 -3.68 -22.03
CA TYR A 108 20.71 -2.95 -23.25
C TYR A 108 21.98 -3.47 -23.94
N LEU A 109 23.05 -3.73 -23.18
CA LEU A 109 24.28 -4.33 -23.70
C LEU A 109 24.02 -5.69 -24.36
N ARG A 110 23.22 -6.54 -23.71
CA ARG A 110 22.87 -7.86 -24.25
C ARG A 110 22.11 -7.71 -25.57
N PHE A 111 21.15 -6.78 -25.65
CA PHE A 111 20.42 -6.50 -26.88
C PHE A 111 21.32 -5.97 -28.02
N VAL A 112 22.24 -5.05 -27.72
CA VAL A 112 23.19 -4.53 -28.72
C VAL A 112 24.14 -5.64 -29.19
N SER A 113 24.61 -6.50 -28.28
CA SER A 113 25.51 -7.62 -28.63
C SER A 113 24.84 -8.67 -29.52
N LEU A 114 23.56 -8.99 -29.28
CA LEU A 114 22.78 -9.93 -30.08
C LEU A 114 22.52 -9.42 -31.50
N HIS A 115 22.37 -8.11 -31.68
CA HIS A 115 22.22 -7.50 -33.00
C HIS A 115 23.46 -7.70 -33.90
N ARG A 116 24.63 -7.93 -33.30
CA ARG A 116 25.90 -8.11 -34.02
C ARG A 116 26.08 -9.52 -34.60
N ASN A 117 25.40 -10.52 -34.03
CA ASN A 117 25.42 -11.91 -34.48
C ASN A 117 24.23 -12.20 -35.43
N LYS A 118 24.46 -12.03 -36.74
CA LYS A 118 23.43 -12.08 -37.81
C LYS A 118 22.75 -13.44 -38.05
N ALA A 119 23.04 -14.49 -37.27
CA ALA A 119 22.68 -15.87 -37.64
C ALA A 119 21.34 -16.39 -37.06
N ILE A 120 20.66 -15.69 -36.17
CA ILE A 120 19.42 -16.17 -35.51
C ILE A 120 18.29 -15.14 -35.69
N LEU A 121 18.10 -14.70 -36.94
CA LEU A 121 17.41 -13.43 -37.22
C LEU A 121 15.89 -13.48 -36.94
N THR A 122 15.18 -14.56 -37.24
CA THR A 122 13.70 -14.52 -37.25
C THR A 122 13.05 -14.62 -35.87
N VAL A 123 13.55 -15.48 -34.98
CA VAL A 123 13.01 -15.66 -33.61
C VAL A 123 13.52 -14.58 -32.65
N VAL A 124 14.75 -14.12 -32.84
CA VAL A 124 15.33 -13.04 -32.03
C VAL A 124 14.73 -11.70 -32.41
N GLU A 125 14.36 -11.45 -33.67
CA GLU A 125 13.67 -10.21 -34.06
C GLU A 125 12.26 -10.11 -33.46
N THR A 126 11.47 -11.19 -33.48
CA THR A 126 10.15 -11.19 -32.83
C THR A 126 10.25 -11.01 -31.32
N THR A 127 11.21 -11.68 -30.68
CA THR A 127 11.47 -11.53 -29.25
C THR A 127 11.98 -10.12 -28.93
N LYS A 128 12.83 -9.52 -29.77
CA LYS A 128 13.35 -8.17 -29.60
C LYS A 128 12.26 -7.10 -29.76
N ILE A 129 11.42 -7.21 -30.78
CA ILE A 129 10.33 -6.25 -31.03
C ILE A 129 9.31 -6.30 -29.89
N LEU A 130 9.03 -7.47 -29.30
CA LEU A 130 8.05 -7.61 -28.23
C LEU A 130 8.62 -7.36 -26.82
N MET A 131 9.81 -7.88 -26.51
CA MET A 131 10.37 -7.87 -25.16
C MET A 131 11.05 -6.55 -24.79
N VAL A 132 11.76 -5.91 -25.73
CA VAL A 132 12.44 -4.63 -25.49
C VAL A 132 11.48 -3.52 -25.03
N PRO A 133 10.34 -3.26 -25.69
CA PRO A 133 9.43 -2.22 -25.23
C PRO A 133 8.80 -2.57 -23.89
N GLN A 134 8.49 -3.84 -23.61
CA GLN A 134 7.92 -4.27 -22.33
C GLN A 134 8.87 -4.01 -21.16
N VAL A 135 10.15 -4.41 -21.29
CA VAL A 135 11.15 -4.19 -20.24
C VAL A 135 11.44 -2.70 -20.06
N THR A 136 11.50 -1.94 -21.16
CA THR A 136 11.73 -0.49 -21.12
C THR A 136 10.58 0.24 -20.43
N VAL A 137 9.33 -0.10 -20.74
CA VAL A 137 8.15 0.51 -20.11
C VAL A 137 8.15 0.20 -18.61
N ASN A 138 8.39 -1.05 -18.20
CA ASN A 138 8.43 -1.41 -16.78
C ASN A 138 9.54 -0.65 -16.03
N TYR A 139 10.71 -0.50 -16.64
CA TYR A 139 11.77 0.32 -16.07
C TYR A 139 11.36 1.80 -15.92
N LEU A 140 10.79 2.40 -16.97
CA LEU A 140 10.33 3.79 -16.92
C LEU A 140 9.28 4.00 -15.83
N VAL A 141 8.34 3.06 -15.69
CA VAL A 141 7.33 3.08 -14.61
C VAL A 141 7.99 2.97 -13.24
N ALA A 142 8.93 2.04 -13.06
CA ALA A 142 9.64 1.87 -11.78
C ALA A 142 10.45 3.12 -11.41
N MET A 143 11.19 3.70 -12.35
CA MET A 143 11.96 4.92 -12.14
C MET A 143 11.08 6.13 -11.86
N TYR A 144 9.98 6.28 -12.61
CA TYR A 144 8.99 7.32 -12.37
C TYR A 144 8.42 7.23 -10.96
N ASP A 145 8.04 6.04 -10.49
CA ASP A 145 7.47 5.87 -9.15
C ASP A 145 8.50 6.12 -8.04
N LEU A 146 9.76 5.70 -8.22
CA LEU A 146 10.83 6.00 -7.25
C LEU A 146 11.04 7.51 -7.12
N VAL A 147 11.11 8.23 -8.25
CA VAL A 147 11.25 9.68 -8.28
C VAL A 147 10.04 10.36 -7.66
N LEU A 148 8.83 9.96 -8.05
CA LEU A 148 7.59 10.49 -7.49
C LEU A 148 7.55 10.27 -5.98
N THR A 149 7.94 9.10 -5.51
CA THR A 149 7.98 8.73 -4.10
C THR A 149 8.98 9.58 -3.31
N ILE A 150 10.13 9.95 -3.88
CA ILE A 150 11.11 10.86 -3.27
C ILE A 150 10.49 12.25 -3.05
N PHE A 151 9.85 12.82 -4.09
CA PHE A 151 9.28 14.16 -4.02
C PHE A 151 8.02 14.22 -3.15
N THR A 152 7.18 13.19 -3.20
CA THR A 152 5.90 13.16 -2.51
C THR A 152 5.97 12.59 -1.09
N ARG A 153 7.13 12.09 -0.62
CA ARG A 153 7.29 11.42 0.69
C ARG A 153 6.65 12.17 1.87
N LYS A 154 6.80 13.50 1.92
CA LYS A 154 6.24 14.34 2.99
C LYS A 154 4.72 14.43 2.89
N ALA A 155 4.20 14.63 1.68
CA ALA A 155 2.77 14.69 1.42
C ALA A 155 2.09 13.34 1.69
N PHE A 156 2.72 12.24 1.25
CA PHE A 156 2.25 10.88 1.50
C PHE A 156 2.14 10.59 3.00
N SER A 157 3.22 10.85 3.76
CA SER A 157 3.22 10.69 5.22
C SER A 157 2.13 11.51 5.89
N ARG A 158 1.92 12.75 5.45
CA ARG A 158 0.86 13.63 5.97
C ARG A 158 -0.54 13.09 5.69
N ILE A 159 -0.81 12.64 4.45
CA ILE A 159 -2.11 12.08 4.06
C ILE A 159 -2.39 10.81 4.87
N TRP A 160 -1.37 9.96 5.02
CA TRP A 160 -1.48 8.73 5.77
C TRP A 160 -1.80 8.96 7.24
N ASN A 161 -1.06 9.85 7.89
CA ASN A 161 -1.31 10.20 9.30
C ASN A 161 -2.69 10.87 9.46
N ALA A 162 -3.14 11.67 8.50
CA ALA A 162 -4.48 12.26 8.53
C ALA A 162 -5.61 11.22 8.43
N GLN A 163 -5.40 10.12 7.70
CA GLN A 163 -6.37 9.02 7.65
C GLN A 163 -6.50 8.31 9.00
N GLN A 164 -5.39 8.16 9.72
CA GLN A 164 -5.40 7.60 11.07
C GLN A 164 -6.07 8.54 12.07
N ASP A 165 -5.72 9.83 12.06
CA ASP A 165 -6.36 10.83 12.93
C ASP A 165 -7.88 10.86 12.71
N PHE A 166 -8.31 10.67 11.47
CA PHE A 166 -9.72 10.55 11.10
C PHE A 166 -10.37 9.29 11.70
N ASP A 167 -9.73 8.13 11.59
CA ASP A 167 -10.26 6.88 12.15
C ASP A 167 -10.36 6.94 13.67
N GLU A 168 -9.39 7.59 14.33
CA GLU A 168 -9.39 7.78 15.77
C GLU A 168 -10.55 8.66 16.21
N ARG A 169 -10.77 9.79 15.54
CA ARG A 169 -11.93 10.67 15.81
C ARG A 169 -13.26 9.96 15.62
N LEU A 170 -13.40 9.15 14.56
CA LEU A 170 -14.60 8.33 14.37
C LEU A 170 -14.78 7.26 15.46
N SER A 171 -13.69 6.66 15.93
CA SER A 171 -13.73 5.72 17.04
C SER A 171 -14.20 6.38 18.34
N GLN A 172 -13.74 7.60 18.62
CA GLN A 172 -14.20 8.39 19.77
C GLN A 172 -15.70 8.76 19.66
N LEU A 173 -16.20 8.96 18.44
CA LEU A 173 -17.62 9.19 18.15
C LEU A 173 -18.49 7.91 18.22
N GLY A 174 -17.92 6.77 18.63
CA GLY A 174 -18.65 5.51 18.80
C GLY A 174 -18.74 4.65 17.53
N TYR A 175 -18.01 4.98 16.47
CA TYR A 175 -17.93 4.20 15.24
C TYR A 175 -16.53 3.56 15.06
N PRO A 176 -16.07 2.68 15.98
CA PRO A 176 -14.76 2.05 15.88
C PRO A 176 -14.70 1.10 14.69
N ARG A 177 -13.62 1.17 13.93
CA ARG A 177 -13.41 0.34 12.76
C ARG A 177 -12.45 -0.81 13.05
N LYS A 178 -12.82 -2.02 12.64
CA LYS A 178 -11.97 -3.22 12.75
C LYS A 178 -11.32 -3.53 11.40
N GLU A 179 -9.99 -3.54 11.34
CA GLU A 179 -9.23 -3.82 10.11
C GLU A 179 -8.90 -5.31 9.91
N MET A 180 -9.63 -6.22 10.57
CA MET A 180 -9.30 -7.66 10.52
C MET A 180 -9.45 -8.24 9.11
N ASN A 181 -10.48 -7.85 8.38
CA ASN A 181 -10.70 -8.31 7.00
C ASN A 181 -9.60 -7.81 6.07
N THR A 182 -9.17 -6.55 6.23
CA THR A 182 -8.05 -5.96 5.48
C THR A 182 -6.75 -6.70 5.78
N LYS A 183 -6.48 -7.01 7.05
CA LYS A 183 -5.30 -7.79 7.45
C LYS A 183 -5.29 -9.18 6.81
N ILE A 184 -6.41 -9.90 6.85
CA ILE A 184 -6.53 -11.23 6.21
C ILE A 184 -6.33 -11.14 4.70
N ALA A 185 -7.00 -10.19 4.05
CA ALA A 185 -6.88 -9.95 2.61
C ALA A 185 -5.41 -9.64 2.22
N MET A 186 -4.71 -8.84 3.03
CA MET A 186 -3.30 -8.53 2.81
C MET A 186 -2.41 -9.77 2.89
N TRP A 187 -2.60 -10.64 3.88
CA TRP A 187 -1.80 -11.85 4.01
C TRP A 187 -2.06 -12.86 2.88
N ILE A 188 -3.32 -13.08 2.51
CA ILE A 188 -3.68 -13.92 1.36
C ILE A 188 -3.02 -13.37 0.09
N PHE A 189 -3.07 -12.06 -0.08
CA PHE A 189 -2.47 -11.39 -1.21
C PHE A 189 -0.95 -11.56 -1.26
N LEU A 190 -0.24 -11.35 -0.15
CA LEU A 190 1.21 -11.54 -0.07
C LEU A 190 1.62 -12.99 -0.38
N ILE A 191 0.90 -13.97 0.17
CA ILE A 191 1.15 -15.39 -0.09
C ILE A 191 0.95 -15.71 -1.58
N SER A 192 -0.13 -15.21 -2.17
CA SER A 192 -0.41 -15.38 -3.61
C SER A 192 0.72 -14.81 -4.47
N GLN A 193 1.22 -13.61 -4.16
CA GLN A 193 2.35 -13.02 -4.88
C GLN A 193 3.62 -13.85 -4.77
N ILE A 194 3.94 -14.36 -3.58
CA ILE A 194 5.11 -15.21 -3.38
C ILE A 194 5.00 -16.47 -4.25
N ILE A 195 3.83 -17.11 -4.29
CA ILE A 195 3.60 -18.32 -5.10
C ILE A 195 3.75 -18.01 -6.59
N VAL A 196 3.09 -16.95 -7.08
CA VAL A 196 3.14 -16.56 -8.51
C VAL A 196 4.57 -16.23 -8.93
N TRP A 197 5.29 -15.39 -8.19
CA TRP A 197 6.65 -15.01 -8.56
C TRP A 197 7.65 -16.17 -8.42
N THR A 198 7.43 -17.08 -7.48
CA THR A 198 8.23 -18.32 -7.39
C THR A 198 8.01 -19.19 -8.62
N ALA A 199 6.75 -19.40 -9.02
CA ALA A 199 6.43 -20.18 -10.22
C ALA A 199 7.00 -19.55 -11.50
N VAL A 200 6.86 -18.24 -11.66
CA VAL A 200 7.44 -17.49 -12.80
C VAL A 200 8.96 -17.61 -12.80
N ASN A 201 9.62 -17.49 -11.64
CA ASN A 201 11.07 -17.64 -11.55
C ASN A 201 11.52 -19.06 -11.95
N GLN A 202 10.87 -20.11 -11.43
CA GLN A 202 11.21 -21.50 -11.79
C GLN A 202 11.00 -21.79 -13.27
N THR A 203 9.89 -21.30 -13.83
CA THR A 203 9.58 -21.46 -15.26
C THR A 203 10.58 -20.72 -16.14
N GLY A 204 10.97 -19.49 -15.75
CA GLY A 204 11.98 -18.71 -16.45
C GLY A 204 13.37 -19.37 -16.44
N MET A 205 13.79 -19.91 -15.29
CA MET A 205 15.05 -20.66 -15.20
C MET A 205 15.05 -21.89 -16.12
N TYR A 206 13.96 -22.64 -16.13
CA TYR A 206 13.84 -23.84 -16.98
C TYR A 206 13.78 -23.49 -18.48
N ALA A 207 13.03 -22.45 -18.86
CA ALA A 207 12.83 -22.08 -20.26
C ALA A 207 14.08 -21.45 -20.90
N PHE A 208 14.83 -20.65 -20.15
CA PHE A 208 15.99 -19.92 -20.69
C PHE A 208 17.33 -20.53 -20.30
N ASN A 209 17.34 -21.57 -19.46
CA ASN A 209 18.54 -22.21 -18.92
C ASN A 209 19.52 -21.18 -18.28
N GLU A 210 18.95 -20.16 -17.63
CA GLU A 210 19.70 -19.06 -17.02
C GLU A 210 19.95 -19.30 -15.53
N THR A 211 21.02 -18.72 -15.00
CA THR A 211 21.33 -18.81 -13.57
C THR A 211 20.29 -18.07 -12.74
N TRP A 212 20.05 -18.55 -11.52
CA TRP A 212 19.05 -17.98 -10.60
C TRP A 212 19.23 -16.47 -10.38
N LEU A 213 20.47 -16.01 -10.19
CA LEU A 213 20.76 -14.59 -9.96
C LEU A 213 20.33 -13.71 -11.13
N PHE A 214 20.56 -14.20 -12.34
CA PHE A 214 20.30 -13.45 -13.55
C PHE A 214 18.80 -13.37 -13.84
N ASN A 215 18.08 -14.50 -13.71
CA ASN A 215 16.63 -14.50 -13.84
C ASN A 215 15.95 -13.64 -12.75
N THR A 216 16.43 -13.74 -11.50
CA THR A 216 15.92 -12.93 -10.38
C THR A 216 16.14 -11.44 -10.60
N SER A 217 17.27 -11.05 -11.20
CA SER A 217 17.56 -9.63 -11.49
C SER A 217 16.55 -8.99 -12.44
N TYR A 218 16.08 -9.73 -13.45
CA TYR A 218 14.99 -9.25 -14.31
C TYR A 218 13.67 -9.17 -13.56
N MET A 219 13.36 -10.19 -12.76
CA MET A 219 12.13 -10.23 -11.97
C MET A 219 12.03 -9.09 -10.96
N CYS A 220 13.15 -8.59 -10.43
CA CYS A 220 13.15 -7.43 -9.53
C CYS A 220 12.44 -6.21 -10.12
N LEU A 221 12.58 -5.93 -11.43
CA LEU A 221 11.88 -4.83 -12.08
C LEU A 221 10.36 -5.08 -12.12
N TYR A 222 9.94 -6.30 -12.45
CA TYR A 222 8.52 -6.66 -12.52
C TYR A 222 7.86 -6.70 -11.14
N VAL A 223 8.55 -7.23 -10.13
CA VAL A 223 8.06 -7.23 -8.75
C VAL A 223 8.00 -5.81 -8.20
N GLY A 224 8.98 -4.96 -8.54
CA GLY A 224 8.99 -3.55 -8.17
C GLY A 224 7.81 -2.77 -8.75
N THR A 225 7.51 -2.94 -10.04
CA THR A 225 6.33 -2.30 -10.65
C THR A 225 5.02 -2.86 -10.08
N ALA A 226 4.93 -4.16 -9.83
CA ALA A 226 3.77 -4.76 -9.18
C ALA A 226 3.54 -4.16 -7.78
N ALA A 227 4.60 -4.04 -6.98
CA ALA A 227 4.55 -3.42 -5.65
C ALA A 227 4.07 -1.96 -5.72
N SER A 228 4.47 -1.20 -6.74
CA SER A 228 3.98 0.17 -7.00
C SER A 228 2.47 0.20 -7.28
N VAL A 229 1.98 -0.67 -8.16
CA VAL A 229 0.54 -0.77 -8.45
C VAL A 229 -0.25 -1.11 -7.17
N TYR A 230 0.27 -2.03 -6.36
CA TYR A 230 -0.37 -2.40 -5.09
C TYR A 230 -0.36 -1.29 -4.06
N LYS A 231 0.71 -0.46 -4.03
CA LYS A 231 0.74 0.77 -3.23
C LYS A 231 -0.44 1.68 -3.59
N PHE A 232 -0.61 1.95 -4.88
CA PHE A 232 -1.68 2.82 -5.36
C PHE A 232 -3.06 2.22 -5.08
N PHE A 233 -3.28 0.96 -5.46
CA PHE A 233 -4.55 0.28 -5.25
C PHE A 233 -4.91 0.18 -3.75
N GLY A 234 -3.92 -0.09 -2.90
CA GLY A 234 -4.07 -0.09 -1.45
C GLY A 234 -4.55 1.28 -0.95
N MET A 235 -3.86 2.36 -1.33
CA MET A 235 -4.24 3.74 -0.95
C MET A 235 -5.68 4.08 -1.35
N VAL A 236 -6.05 3.81 -2.60
CA VAL A 236 -7.40 4.10 -3.13
C VAL A 236 -8.45 3.27 -2.41
N SER A 237 -8.19 1.98 -2.18
CA SER A 237 -9.10 1.09 -1.46
C SER A 237 -9.34 1.57 -0.02
N PHE A 238 -8.28 1.96 0.68
CA PHE A 238 -8.36 2.51 2.04
C PHE A 238 -9.15 3.80 2.12
N LEU A 239 -8.99 4.68 1.14
CA LEU A 239 -9.77 5.91 1.04
C LEU A 239 -11.25 5.59 0.75
N GLY A 240 -11.52 4.69 -0.20
CA GLY A 240 -12.86 4.25 -0.57
C GLY A 240 -13.63 3.62 0.59
N GLN A 241 -12.97 2.79 1.40
CA GLN A 241 -13.58 2.19 2.60
C GLN A 241 -13.99 3.27 3.62
N ARG A 242 -13.20 4.34 3.80
CA ARG A 242 -13.54 5.45 4.71
C ARG A 242 -14.70 6.29 4.19
N PHE A 243 -14.74 6.55 2.87
CA PHE A 243 -15.90 7.19 2.25
C PHE A 243 -17.16 6.35 2.41
N HIS A 244 -17.06 5.03 2.26
CA HIS A 244 -18.19 4.14 2.48
C HIS A 244 -18.69 4.19 3.93
N GLN A 245 -17.77 4.21 4.90
CA GLN A 245 -18.11 4.37 6.31
C GLN A 245 -18.80 5.70 6.59
N LEU A 246 -18.28 6.82 6.06
CA LEU A 246 -18.91 8.13 6.16
C LEU A 246 -20.32 8.14 5.57
N ASN A 247 -20.50 7.53 4.41
CA ASN A 247 -21.80 7.44 3.76
C ASN A 247 -22.79 6.60 4.59
N LYS A 248 -22.31 5.54 5.25
CA LYS A 248 -23.12 4.74 6.18
C LYS A 248 -23.55 5.57 7.41
N ILE A 249 -22.61 6.27 8.04
CA ILE A 249 -22.89 7.16 9.19
C ILE A 249 -23.87 8.26 8.79
N ALA A 250 -23.67 8.90 7.63
CA ALA A 250 -24.57 9.93 7.13
C ALA A 250 -25.99 9.38 6.92
N LYS A 251 -26.14 8.18 6.34
CA LYS A 251 -27.45 7.53 6.18
C LYS A 251 -28.14 7.22 7.51
N GLU A 252 -27.38 6.81 8.52
CA GLU A 252 -27.90 6.48 9.85
C GLU A 252 -28.31 7.73 10.66
N ASN A 253 -27.69 8.88 10.39
CA ASN A 253 -27.94 10.14 11.11
C ASN A 253 -28.83 11.13 10.34
N LEU A 254 -29.27 10.81 9.13
CA LEU A 254 -30.28 11.59 8.41
C LEU A 254 -31.62 11.47 9.15
N PRO A 255 -32.38 12.58 9.31
CA PRO A 255 -33.71 12.51 9.92
C PRO A 255 -34.57 11.51 9.15
N PRO A 256 -35.44 10.73 9.84
CA PRO A 256 -36.34 9.81 9.17
C PRO A 256 -37.08 10.59 8.09
N ARG A 257 -36.87 10.20 6.83
CA ARG A 257 -37.50 10.85 5.68
C ARG A 257 -39.00 10.89 5.94
N VAL A 258 -39.53 12.08 6.20
CA VAL A 258 -40.95 12.36 6.08
C VAL A 258 -41.31 12.03 4.63
N GLY A 259 -42.02 10.92 4.44
CA GLY A 259 -42.71 10.55 3.21
C GLY A 259 -41.90 10.61 1.91
N TYR A 260 -41.10 9.58 1.64
CA TYR A 260 -41.02 9.10 0.25
C TYR A 260 -41.53 7.68 0.24
N ARG A 261 -42.79 7.51 -0.20
CA ARG A 261 -43.30 6.21 -0.64
C ARG A 261 -42.26 5.65 -1.61
N SER A 262 -41.59 4.58 -1.20
CA SER A 262 -40.94 3.69 -2.14
C SER A 262 -42.06 3.11 -2.99
N SER A 263 -42.31 3.71 -4.14
CA SER A 263 -42.97 3.04 -5.25
C SER A 263 -42.09 1.83 -5.57
N LYS A 264 -42.50 0.67 -5.07
CA LYS A 264 -42.05 -0.62 -5.60
C LYS A 264 -42.41 -0.62 -7.09
N VAL A 265 -41.49 -0.18 -7.94
CA VAL A 265 -41.58 -0.42 -9.38
C VAL A 265 -41.34 -1.91 -9.57
N SER A 266 -42.45 -2.66 -9.54
CA SER A 266 -42.51 -4.03 -9.99
C SER A 266 -42.06 -4.06 -11.45
N ARG A 267 -40.92 -4.72 -11.73
CA ARG A 267 -40.59 -5.13 -13.10
C ARG A 267 -41.60 -6.20 -13.52
N LYS A 268 -42.75 -5.78 -14.03
CA LYS A 268 -43.48 -6.61 -14.99
C LYS A 268 -42.74 -6.46 -16.32
N VAL A 269 -42.02 -7.52 -16.68
CA VAL A 269 -41.50 -7.72 -18.03
C VAL A 269 -42.73 -7.87 -18.93
N HIS A 270 -43.00 -6.87 -19.76
CA HIS A 270 -43.93 -7.00 -20.87
C HIS A 270 -43.13 -7.52 -22.06
N ILE A 271 -43.26 -8.81 -22.32
CA ILE A 271 -42.89 -9.42 -23.60
C ILE A 271 -44.00 -9.01 -24.56
N ILE A 272 -43.68 -8.12 -25.51
CA ILE A 272 -44.55 -7.84 -26.65
C ILE A 272 -44.23 -8.93 -27.69
N HIS A 273 -45.29 -9.59 -28.12
CA HIS A 273 -45.30 -10.68 -29.09
C HIS A 273 -45.62 -10.14 -30.49
#